data_AF-A0A655R9G7-F1
#
_entry.id   AF-A0A655R9G7-F1
#
_cell.length_a   1.000
_cell.length_b   1.000
_cell.length_c   1.000
_cell.angle_alpha   90.00
_cell.angle_beta   90.00
_cell.angle_gamma   90.00
#
_symmetry.space_group_name_H-M   'P 1'
#
loop_
_entity.id
_entity.type
_entity.pdbx_description
1 polymer ?
#
loop_
_entity_poly.entity_id
_entity_poly.type
_entity_poly.pdbx_seq_one_letter_code
_entity_poly.pdbx_strand_id
1 'polypeptide(L)'
;MDLLNQSSELSEQLKAKLVQAESERTRSREELKQAQAQLSQYNQLLASLKSSHQAKLETVQEFKQELQEFGVHADEGAIERAQRRRDELQERLHTSRSRKSEYERTITSTELEMKALVKRMKKVEKDYQDLRTFVVNAKAGWCSVLRLARQNDVERRLHKRELAYLSADELRSMSDKSLGALRLAVANNEDLRDALRQSEDNSRPERKVLFYIAVYQHLRERIRQDIIRTDDPVEAIEEMEVELARLTEELTQREQRLAISSDSVASIIRKTIQREQNRIRMLNQGLSNISFGQVNGVRLNVKVRESHEILLAGLSEQQAQHKDLFESARYTFSEAMAKLFQRVNPHIDMGQRSPQVLGEELLDYRNYLELSVEVNRGSDGWLQAESGALSTGEAIGTGQSILLMVVQSWEEESRRLRSKDIVPCRLLFLDEAARLDAKSIATLFELCERLDMQLLIAAPENISPEKGTTYKLVRKVFKDHEHVHVVGLRGFAQTEKPKTAEQKFAEELAGELTE
;
A
#
# COMPACT_ATOMS: atom_id res chain seq x y z
N MET A 1 194.24 -32.13 19.64
CA MET A 1 193.12 -32.58 20.49
C MET A 1 192.49 -31.36 21.19
N ASP A 2 191.91 -30.41 20.43
CA ASP A 2 191.17 -29.25 20.99
C ASP A 2 189.89 -28.89 20.21
N LEU A 3 189.60 -29.59 19.10
CA LEU A 3 188.46 -29.27 18.22
C LEU A 3 187.16 -30.02 18.55
N LEU A 4 187.17 -31.02 19.45
CA LEU A 4 185.96 -31.82 19.74
C LEU A 4 185.10 -31.31 20.92
N ASN A 5 185.63 -30.48 21.82
CA ASN A 5 184.84 -30.02 22.98
C ASN A 5 183.92 -28.83 22.68
N GLN A 6 184.17 -28.05 21.62
CA GLN A 6 183.37 -26.86 21.31
C GLN A 6 182.06 -27.15 20.54
N SER A 7 181.91 -28.32 19.90
CA SER A 7 180.69 -28.61 19.12
C SER A 7 179.51 -29.10 19.98
N SER A 8 179.79 -29.60 21.19
CA SER A 8 178.76 -30.13 22.10
C SER A 8 177.90 -29.03 22.71
N GLU A 9 178.53 -27.97 23.24
CA GLU A 9 177.83 -26.84 23.89
C GLU A 9 176.95 -26.05 22.92
N LEU A 10 177.36 -25.93 21.66
CA LEU A 10 176.62 -25.17 20.65
C LEU A 10 175.29 -25.83 20.28
N SER A 11 175.22 -27.16 20.35
CA SER A 11 173.99 -27.91 20.03
C SER A 11 172.91 -27.78 21.12
N GLU A 12 173.31 -27.69 22.40
CA GLU A 12 172.38 -27.45 23.50
C GLU A 12 171.83 -26.03 23.48
N GLN A 13 172.67 -25.03 23.16
CA GLN A 13 172.24 -23.64 23.01
C GLN A 13 171.23 -23.47 21.87
N LEU A 14 171.37 -24.21 20.76
CA LEU A 14 170.42 -24.17 19.64
C LEU A 14 169.06 -24.81 19.99
N LYS A 15 169.05 -25.91 20.75
CA LYS A 15 167.80 -26.52 21.24
C LYS A 15 167.05 -25.59 22.20
N ALA A 16 167.76 -24.90 23.09
CA ALA A 16 167.16 -23.91 23.99
C ALA A 16 166.54 -22.73 23.22
N LYS A 17 167.24 -22.22 22.20
CA LYS A 17 166.70 -21.16 21.32
C LYS A 17 165.48 -21.61 20.52
N LEU A 18 165.44 -22.87 20.08
CA LEU A 18 164.31 -23.40 19.33
C LEU A 18 163.05 -23.52 20.21
N VAL A 19 163.20 -24.02 21.44
CA VAL A 19 162.10 -24.06 22.42
C VAL A 19 161.60 -22.65 22.76
N GLN A 20 162.51 -21.68 22.90
CA GLN A 20 162.14 -20.28 23.15
C GLN A 20 161.34 -19.70 21.96
N ALA A 21 161.82 -19.88 20.73
CA ALA A 21 161.13 -19.39 19.53
C ALA A 21 159.77 -20.08 19.31
N GLU A 22 159.66 -21.38 19.60
CA GLU A 22 158.38 -22.10 19.56
C GLU A 22 157.40 -21.57 20.61
N SER A 23 157.87 -21.29 21.83
CA SER A 23 157.05 -20.70 22.90
C SER A 23 156.55 -19.30 22.55
N GLU A 24 157.41 -18.47 21.94
CA GLU A 24 157.07 -17.14 21.44
C GLU A 24 156.06 -17.23 20.29
N ARG A 25 156.24 -18.16 19.35
CA ARG A 25 155.29 -18.38 18.25
C ARG A 25 153.92 -18.82 18.77
N THR A 26 153.87 -19.71 19.76
CA THR A 26 152.60 -20.12 20.37
C THR A 26 151.92 -18.96 21.07
N ARG A 27 152.68 -18.14 21.81
CA ARG A 27 152.18 -16.97 22.50
C ARG A 27 151.61 -15.92 21.55
N SER A 28 152.36 -15.52 20.52
CA SER A 28 151.87 -14.55 19.53
C SER A 28 150.66 -15.07 18.74
N ARG A 29 150.58 -16.38 18.49
CA ARG A 29 149.41 -16.99 17.84
C ARG A 29 148.18 -16.96 18.74
N GLU A 30 148.34 -17.17 20.05
CA GLU A 30 147.26 -17.03 21.03
C GLU A 30 146.81 -15.57 21.19
N GLU A 31 147.74 -14.63 21.25
CA GLU A 31 147.45 -13.19 21.28
C GLU A 31 146.69 -12.73 20.02
N LEU A 32 147.10 -13.18 18.82
CA LEU A 32 146.38 -12.91 17.57
C LEU A 32 144.98 -13.50 17.59
N LYS A 33 144.82 -14.74 18.09
CA LYS A 33 143.52 -15.41 18.18
C LYS A 33 142.59 -14.69 19.17
N GLN A 34 143.13 -14.19 20.29
CA GLN A 34 142.38 -13.36 21.24
C GLN A 34 141.97 -12.02 20.63
N ALA A 35 142.87 -11.33 19.93
CA ALA A 35 142.55 -10.06 19.25
C ALA A 35 141.50 -10.24 18.14
N GLN A 36 141.57 -11.33 17.36
CA GLN A 36 140.55 -11.66 16.36
C GLN A 36 139.20 -11.99 16.99
N ALA A 37 139.19 -12.71 18.12
CA ALA A 37 137.96 -12.98 18.86
C ALA A 37 137.33 -11.69 19.41
N GLN A 38 138.14 -10.78 19.96
CA GLN A 38 137.69 -9.46 20.42
C GLN A 38 137.12 -8.61 19.27
N LEU A 39 137.81 -8.58 18.13
CA LEU A 39 137.34 -7.85 16.95
C LEU A 39 136.01 -8.43 16.42
N SER A 40 135.85 -9.76 16.43
CA SER A 40 134.58 -10.40 16.09
C SER A 40 133.47 -10.04 17.08
N GLN A 41 133.76 -9.97 18.38
CA GLN A 41 132.79 -9.55 19.40
C GLN A 41 132.37 -8.09 19.23
N TYR A 42 133.31 -7.19 18.98
CA TYR A 42 133.00 -5.77 18.72
C TYR A 42 132.17 -5.58 17.46
N ASN A 43 132.46 -6.34 16.40
CA ASN A 43 131.67 -6.29 15.17
C ASN A 43 130.23 -6.80 15.40
N GLN A 44 130.04 -7.84 16.21
CA GLN A 44 128.70 -8.31 16.60
C GLN A 44 127.94 -7.26 17.42
N LEU A 45 128.60 -6.62 18.39
CA LEU A 45 128.00 -5.55 19.21
C LEU A 45 127.63 -4.33 18.36
N LEU A 46 128.49 -3.94 17.42
CA LEU A 46 128.23 -2.84 16.51
C LEU A 46 127.03 -3.16 15.61
N ALA A 47 126.94 -4.38 15.09
CA ALA A 47 125.79 -4.82 14.30
C ALA A 47 124.49 -4.81 15.12
N SER A 48 124.52 -5.27 16.38
CA SER A 48 123.34 -5.23 17.25
C SER A 48 122.92 -3.80 17.60
N LEU A 49 123.88 -2.90 17.85
CA LEU A 49 123.60 -1.49 18.12
C LEU A 49 123.02 -0.78 16.91
N LYS A 50 123.55 -1.02 15.70
CA LYS A 50 123.01 -0.48 14.46
C LYS A 50 121.58 -0.98 14.21
N SER A 51 121.33 -2.28 14.38
CA SER A 51 119.98 -2.84 14.25
C SER A 51 119.02 -2.26 15.28
N SER A 52 119.42 -2.13 16.55
CA SER A 52 118.58 -1.52 17.59
C SER A 52 118.28 -0.04 17.32
N HIS A 53 119.26 0.72 16.84
CA HIS A 53 119.05 2.11 16.47
C HIS A 53 118.08 2.25 15.30
N GLN A 54 118.24 1.39 14.28
CA GLN A 54 117.36 1.36 13.11
C GLN A 54 115.91 1.01 13.51
N ALA A 55 115.72 -0.05 14.31
CA ALA A 55 114.40 -0.43 14.80
C ALA A 55 113.74 0.69 15.64
N LYS A 56 114.51 1.38 16.49
CA LYS A 56 113.99 2.53 17.25
C LYS A 56 113.62 3.71 16.35
N LEU A 57 114.37 3.96 15.28
CA LEU A 57 114.03 5.01 14.31
C LEU A 57 112.73 4.67 13.56
N GLU A 58 112.57 3.42 13.13
CA GLU A 58 111.35 2.95 12.46
C GLU A 58 110.12 3.11 13.37
N THR A 59 110.20 2.65 14.62
CA THR A 59 109.08 2.83 15.57
C THR A 59 108.73 4.29 15.84
N VAL A 60 109.72 5.19 15.90
CA VAL A 60 109.44 6.64 16.04
C VAL A 60 108.79 7.22 14.80
N GLN A 61 109.15 6.73 13.60
CA GLN A 61 108.49 7.14 12.36
C GLN A 61 107.05 6.65 12.30
N GLU A 62 106.80 5.38 12.66
CA GLU A 62 105.46 4.80 12.75
C GLU A 62 104.58 5.60 13.71
N PHE A 63 105.04 5.90 14.93
CA PHE A 63 104.26 6.70 15.87
C PHE A 63 103.99 8.13 15.38
N LYS A 64 104.94 8.76 14.68
CA LYS A 64 104.71 10.08 14.07
C LYS A 64 103.63 10.00 13.00
N GLN A 65 103.62 8.93 12.21
CA GLN A 65 102.63 8.72 11.16
C GLN A 65 101.24 8.44 11.75
N GLU A 66 101.13 7.57 12.76
CA GLU A 66 99.88 7.31 13.47
C GLU A 66 99.31 8.59 14.11
N LEU A 67 100.14 9.37 14.80
CA LEU A 67 99.72 10.66 15.38
C LEU A 67 99.21 11.63 14.30
N GLN A 68 99.85 11.65 13.13
CA GLN A 68 99.42 12.47 12.00
C GLN A 68 98.09 11.99 11.40
N GLU A 69 97.87 10.67 11.30
CA GLU A 69 96.61 10.06 10.84
C GLU A 69 95.45 10.38 11.80
N PHE A 70 95.71 10.40 13.11
CA PHE A 70 94.74 10.88 14.10
C PHE A 70 94.55 12.41 14.12
N GLY A 71 95.34 13.15 13.33
CA GLY A 71 95.30 14.62 13.28
C GLY A 71 95.87 15.30 14.53
N VAL A 72 96.55 14.55 15.40
CA VAL A 72 97.12 15.04 16.66
C VAL A 72 98.57 15.48 16.40
N HIS A 73 98.79 16.79 16.40
CA HIS A 73 100.14 17.35 16.38
C HIS A 73 100.58 17.53 17.82
N ALA A 74 101.61 16.81 18.26
CA ALA A 74 102.15 16.91 19.62
C ALA A 74 102.98 18.20 19.80
N ASP A 75 102.29 19.34 19.86
CA ASP A 75 102.81 20.67 20.17
C ASP A 75 102.18 21.21 21.47
N GLU A 76 102.73 22.28 22.03
CA GLU A 76 102.22 22.89 23.29
C GLU A 76 100.75 23.35 23.18
N GLY A 77 100.24 23.58 21.96
CA GLY A 77 98.86 24.00 21.68
C GLY A 77 97.86 22.87 21.35
N ALA A 78 98.26 21.60 21.41
CA ALA A 78 97.42 20.47 21.04
C ALA A 78 96.16 20.35 21.90
N ILE A 79 96.31 20.56 23.21
CA ILE A 79 95.22 20.47 24.19
C ILE A 79 94.19 21.56 23.93
N GLU A 80 94.62 22.80 23.67
CA GLU A 80 93.71 23.91 23.38
C GLU A 80 92.90 23.68 22.10
N ARG A 81 93.54 23.14 21.03
CA ARG A 81 92.83 22.81 19.79
C ARG A 81 91.81 21.70 19.99
N ALA A 82 92.17 20.66 20.76
CA ALA A 82 91.26 19.58 21.10
C ALA A 82 90.08 20.07 21.96
N GLN A 83 90.32 20.96 22.94
CA GLN A 83 89.27 21.58 23.75
C GLN A 83 88.35 22.45 22.90
N ARG A 84 88.89 23.34 22.06
CA ARG A 84 88.09 24.14 21.12
C ARG A 84 87.25 23.26 20.21
N ARG A 85 87.83 22.19 19.66
CA ARG A 85 87.10 21.25 18.79
C ARG A 85 86.00 20.49 19.52
N ARG A 86 86.25 20.06 20.76
CA ARG A 86 85.23 19.44 21.62
C ARG A 86 84.08 20.41 21.86
N ASP A 87 84.39 21.65 22.23
CA ASP A 87 83.38 22.66 22.56
C ASP A 87 82.56 23.03 21.31
N GLU A 88 83.19 23.19 20.15
CA GLU A 88 82.52 23.34 18.84
C GLU A 88 81.58 22.17 18.53
N LEU A 89 82.05 20.93 18.71
CA LEU A 89 81.24 19.73 18.45
C LEU A 89 80.09 19.61 19.46
N GLN A 90 80.31 20.00 20.71
CA GLN A 90 79.28 19.99 21.75
C GLN A 90 78.21 21.05 21.47
N GLU A 91 78.59 22.23 21.00
CA GLU A 91 77.65 23.28 20.57
C GLU A 91 76.85 22.84 19.33
N ARG A 92 77.51 22.22 18.34
CA ARG A 92 76.84 21.61 17.17
C ARG A 92 75.87 20.49 17.57
N LEU A 93 76.26 19.65 18.53
CA LEU A 93 75.39 18.60 19.04
C LEU A 93 74.20 19.18 19.80
N HIS A 94 74.42 20.23 20.61
CA HIS A 94 73.37 20.91 21.34
C HIS A 94 72.35 21.53 20.38
N THR A 95 72.81 22.30 19.38
CA THR A 95 71.94 22.87 18.34
C THR A 95 71.21 21.80 17.53
N SER A 96 71.87 20.69 17.18
CA SER A 96 71.23 19.55 16.51
C SER A 96 70.14 18.91 17.37
N ARG A 97 70.39 18.69 18.66
CA ARG A 97 69.39 18.15 19.61
C ARG A 97 68.21 19.10 19.79
N SER A 98 68.45 20.39 19.91
CA SER A 98 67.39 21.40 20.00
C SER A 98 66.52 21.42 18.75
N ARG A 99 67.11 21.38 17.55
CA ARG A 99 66.38 21.27 16.27
C ARG A 99 65.58 19.97 16.18
N LYS A 100 66.16 18.83 16.60
CA LYS A 100 65.44 17.55 16.63
C LYS A 100 64.20 17.62 17.53
N SER A 101 64.33 18.16 18.74
CA SER A 101 63.20 18.32 19.66
C SER A 101 62.13 19.30 19.14
N GLU A 102 62.53 20.34 18.42
CA GLU A 102 61.60 21.24 17.73
C GLU A 102 60.85 20.52 16.62
N TYR A 103 61.55 19.77 15.76
CA TYR A 103 60.90 18.97 14.71
C TYR A 103 59.98 17.88 15.27
N GLU A 104 60.34 17.22 16.37
CA GLU A 104 59.45 16.25 17.03
C GLU A 104 58.16 16.91 17.55
N ARG A 105 58.26 18.14 18.09
CA ARG A 105 57.08 18.92 18.51
C ARG A 105 56.21 19.36 17.32
N THR A 106 56.81 19.77 16.20
CA THR A 106 56.03 20.14 15.01
C THR A 106 55.39 18.93 14.34
N ILE A 107 56.09 17.80 14.26
CA ILE A 107 55.53 16.53 13.75
C ILE A 107 54.32 16.12 14.60
N THR A 108 54.45 16.10 15.92
CA THR A 108 53.32 15.72 16.80
C THR A 108 52.14 16.69 16.69
N SER A 109 52.38 18.00 16.60
CA SER A 109 51.31 18.99 16.38
C SER A 109 50.61 18.78 15.03
N THR A 110 51.36 18.62 13.95
CA THR A 110 50.82 18.42 12.60
C THR A 110 50.05 17.11 12.48
N GLU A 111 50.52 16.02 13.13
CA GLU A 111 49.78 14.76 13.17
C GLU A 111 48.43 14.87 13.89
N LEU A 112 48.37 15.63 14.99
CA LEU A 112 47.12 15.88 15.71
C LEU A 112 46.16 16.73 14.88
N GLU A 113 46.65 17.78 14.21
CA GLU A 113 45.86 18.59 13.30
C GLU A 113 45.32 17.76 12.12
N MET A 114 46.16 16.92 11.50
CA MET A 114 45.73 16.00 10.44
C MET A 114 44.62 15.07 10.93
N LYS A 115 44.77 14.45 12.10
CA LYS A 115 43.72 13.59 12.69
C LYS A 115 42.42 14.35 12.94
N ALA A 116 42.49 15.58 13.43
CA ALA A 116 41.32 16.43 13.66
C ALA A 116 40.62 16.83 12.34
N LEU A 117 41.39 17.18 11.32
CA LEU A 117 40.89 17.51 9.98
C LEU A 117 40.22 16.30 9.33
N VAL A 118 40.81 15.10 9.41
CA VAL A 118 40.19 13.87 8.88
C VAL A 118 38.86 13.59 9.58
N LYS A 119 38.77 13.76 10.90
CA LYS A 119 37.51 13.59 11.64
C LYS A 119 36.45 14.60 11.20
N ARG A 120 36.83 15.87 10.99
CA ARG A 120 35.92 16.92 10.52
C ARG A 120 35.47 16.66 9.09
N MET A 121 36.37 16.24 8.21
CA MET A 121 36.06 15.87 6.82
C MET A 121 35.03 14.75 6.77
N LYS A 122 35.23 13.65 7.53
CA LYS A 122 34.27 12.54 7.59
C LYS A 122 32.89 12.97 8.10
N LYS A 123 32.83 13.90 9.06
CA LYS A 123 31.56 14.45 9.55
C LYS A 123 30.84 15.25 8.45
N VAL A 124 31.56 16.17 7.80
CA VAL A 124 30.99 16.99 6.71
C VAL A 124 30.56 16.12 5.52
N GLU A 125 31.32 15.08 5.19
CA GLU A 125 30.97 14.13 4.14
C GLU A 125 29.66 13.40 4.47
N LYS A 126 29.50 12.92 5.71
CA LYS A 126 28.26 12.29 6.17
C LYS A 126 27.08 13.28 6.12
N ASP A 127 27.25 14.46 6.69
CA ASP A 127 26.21 15.50 6.72
C ASP A 127 25.79 15.89 5.28
N TYR A 128 26.74 15.94 4.35
CA TYR A 128 26.47 16.17 2.93
C TYR A 128 25.68 15.01 2.28
N GLN A 129 26.04 13.76 2.55
CA GLN A 129 25.32 12.59 2.03
C GLN A 129 23.88 12.55 2.57
N ASP A 130 23.69 12.81 3.86
CA ASP A 130 22.37 12.86 4.50
C ASP A 130 21.53 14.01 3.92
N LEU A 131 22.11 15.21 3.77
CA LEU A 131 21.40 16.34 3.16
C LEU A 131 21.08 16.09 1.68
N ARG A 132 22.01 15.50 0.93
CA ARG A 132 21.81 15.17 -0.49
C ARG A 132 20.68 14.16 -0.66
N THR A 133 20.64 13.10 0.15
CA THR A 133 19.55 12.11 0.08
C THR A 133 18.21 12.74 0.41
N PHE A 134 18.13 13.59 1.45
CA PHE A 134 16.94 14.36 1.77
C PHE A 134 16.47 15.24 0.60
N VAL A 135 17.37 16.05 0.01
CA VAL A 135 17.03 16.94 -1.12
C VAL A 135 16.59 16.17 -2.35
N VAL A 136 17.24 15.04 -2.67
CA VAL A 136 16.86 14.18 -3.81
C VAL A 136 15.46 13.60 -3.60
N ASN A 137 15.17 13.08 -2.41
CA ASN A 137 13.85 12.55 -2.07
C ASN A 137 12.77 13.63 -2.10
N ALA A 138 13.03 14.81 -1.52
CA ALA A 138 12.12 15.94 -1.55
C ALA A 138 11.84 16.42 -2.98
N LYS A 139 12.87 16.47 -3.84
CA LYS A 139 12.72 16.82 -5.27
C LYS A 139 11.88 15.78 -6.02
N ALA A 140 12.10 14.48 -5.77
CA ALA A 140 11.30 13.41 -6.35
C ALA A 140 9.83 13.49 -5.91
N GLY A 141 9.58 13.77 -4.62
CA GLY A 141 8.25 14.03 -4.08
C GLY A 141 7.59 15.23 -4.75
N TRP A 142 8.29 16.36 -4.88
CA TRP A 142 7.77 17.55 -5.57
C TRP A 142 7.43 17.29 -7.05
N CYS A 143 8.29 16.57 -7.78
CA CYS A 143 7.99 16.19 -9.17
C CYS A 143 6.75 15.29 -9.27
N SER A 144 6.52 14.43 -8.27
CA SER A 144 5.33 13.58 -8.20
C SER A 144 4.07 14.40 -7.90
N VAL A 145 4.14 15.32 -6.91
CA VAL A 145 3.09 16.31 -6.60
C VAL A 145 2.70 17.10 -7.84
N LEU A 146 3.67 17.69 -8.55
CA LEU A 146 3.40 18.51 -9.73
C LEU A 146 2.74 17.70 -10.85
N ARG A 147 3.17 16.45 -11.04
CA ARG A 147 2.57 15.55 -12.03
C ARG A 147 1.12 15.19 -11.68
N LEU A 148 0.88 14.78 -10.44
CA LEU A 148 -0.45 14.43 -9.95
C LEU A 148 -1.39 15.64 -10.00
N ALA A 149 -0.90 16.82 -9.60
CA ALA A 149 -1.67 18.06 -9.62
C ALA A 149 -2.06 18.51 -11.04
N ARG A 150 -1.18 18.30 -12.03
CA ARG A 150 -1.45 18.58 -13.45
C ARG A 150 -2.46 17.62 -14.06
N GLN A 151 -2.30 16.33 -13.78
CA GLN A 151 -3.14 15.29 -14.36
C GLN A 151 -4.58 15.34 -13.85
N ASN A 152 -4.81 15.91 -12.67
CA ASN A 152 -6.10 15.94 -12.00
C ASN A 152 -6.61 17.39 -11.77
N ASP A 153 -6.15 18.36 -12.56
CA ASP A 153 -6.55 19.78 -12.54
C ASP A 153 -6.47 20.49 -11.17
N VAL A 154 -5.73 19.93 -10.21
CA VAL A 154 -5.51 20.51 -8.89
C VAL A 154 -4.67 21.79 -8.99
N GLU A 155 -3.73 21.84 -9.96
CA GLU A 155 -2.86 23.01 -10.19
C GLU A 155 -3.69 24.27 -10.43
N ARG A 156 -4.69 24.23 -11.33
CA ARG A 156 -5.57 25.38 -11.61
C ARG A 156 -6.35 25.82 -10.37
N ARG A 157 -6.85 24.88 -9.57
CA ARG A 157 -7.69 25.17 -8.39
C ARG A 157 -6.90 25.77 -7.22
N LEU A 158 -5.60 25.49 -7.15
CA LEU A 158 -4.69 26.07 -6.15
C LEU A 158 -4.19 27.47 -6.54
N HIS A 159 -4.28 27.87 -7.81
CA HIS A 159 -3.92 29.21 -8.28
C HIS A 159 -4.98 30.27 -7.90
N LYS A 160 -5.23 30.42 -6.59
CA LYS A 160 -6.07 31.50 -6.04
C LYS A 160 -5.19 32.67 -5.60
N ARG A 161 -5.54 33.88 -6.01
CA ARG A 161 -4.76 35.10 -5.73
C ARG A 161 -4.64 35.38 -4.23
N GLU A 162 -5.63 34.96 -3.46
CA GLU A 162 -5.69 35.09 -2.00
C GLU A 162 -4.62 34.25 -1.29
N LEU A 163 -4.30 33.06 -1.83
CA LEU A 163 -3.30 32.16 -1.24
C LEU A 163 -1.86 32.64 -1.50
N ALA A 164 -1.65 33.49 -2.51
CA ALA A 164 -0.32 33.97 -2.89
C ALA A 164 0.27 34.98 -1.88
N TYR A 165 -0.57 35.62 -1.06
CA TYR A 165 -0.13 36.59 -0.05
C TYR A 165 0.11 35.98 1.33
N LEU A 166 -0.15 34.67 1.50
CA LEU A 166 0.03 33.97 2.77
C LEU A 166 1.43 33.40 2.88
N SER A 167 1.97 33.43 4.10
CA SER A 167 3.22 32.76 4.45
C SER A 167 3.05 31.24 4.48
N ALA A 168 4.17 30.51 4.40
CA ALA A 168 4.16 29.05 4.45
C ALA A 168 3.54 28.50 5.75
N ASP A 169 3.73 29.19 6.87
CA ASP A 169 3.21 28.77 8.17
C ASP A 169 1.69 29.01 8.28
N GLU A 170 1.19 30.11 7.72
CA GLU A 170 -0.26 30.36 7.62
C GLU A 170 -0.97 29.32 6.76
N LEU A 171 -0.37 28.95 5.62
CA LEU A 171 -0.91 27.90 4.74
C LEU A 171 -0.93 26.52 5.43
N ARG A 172 0.10 26.20 6.23
CA ARG A 172 0.13 24.97 7.03
C ARG A 172 -0.96 24.97 8.11
N SER A 173 -1.10 26.07 8.84
CA SER A 173 -2.13 26.23 9.88
C SER A 173 -3.56 26.09 9.30
N MET A 174 -3.81 26.72 8.14
CA MET A 174 -5.06 26.57 7.39
C MET A 174 -5.30 25.10 7.01
N SER A 175 -4.28 24.42 6.46
CA SER A 175 -4.36 22.99 6.13
C SER A 175 -4.72 22.14 7.34
N ASP A 176 -4.06 22.35 8.49
CA ASP A 176 -4.28 21.53 9.69
C ASP A 176 -5.67 21.75 10.28
N LYS A 177 -6.18 22.98 10.25
CA LYS A 177 -7.56 23.30 10.65
C LYS A 177 -8.58 22.62 9.74
N SER A 178 -8.38 22.64 8.43
CA SER A 178 -9.25 21.98 7.46
C SER A 178 -9.24 20.46 7.60
N LEU A 179 -8.08 19.84 7.87
CA LEU A 179 -7.97 18.40 8.13
C LEU A 179 -8.82 17.99 9.35
N GLY A 180 -8.85 18.81 10.39
CA GLY A 180 -9.70 18.58 11.56
C GLY A 180 -11.21 18.50 11.22
N ALA A 181 -11.69 19.42 10.37
CA ALA A 181 -13.08 19.39 9.90
C ALA A 181 -13.38 18.18 9.00
N LEU A 182 -12.44 17.83 8.12
CA LEU A 182 -12.57 16.70 7.20
C LEU A 182 -12.65 15.35 7.92
N ARG A 183 -11.99 15.19 9.08
CA ARG A 183 -12.11 13.97 9.90
C ARG A 183 -13.55 13.67 10.32
N LEU A 184 -14.33 14.71 10.63
CA LEU A 184 -15.74 14.57 10.98
C LEU A 184 -16.58 14.24 9.74
N ALA A 185 -16.34 14.92 8.63
CA ALA A 185 -17.08 14.72 7.39
C ALA A 185 -16.89 13.30 6.79
N VAL A 186 -15.70 12.75 6.92
CA VAL A 186 -15.31 11.44 6.37
C VAL A 186 -15.54 10.30 7.37
N ALA A 187 -16.09 10.58 8.56
CA ALA A 187 -16.23 9.61 9.63
C ALA A 187 -17.02 8.34 9.25
N ASN A 188 -17.87 8.37 8.23
CA ASN A 188 -18.68 7.21 7.81
C ASN A 188 -18.11 6.45 6.59
N ASN A 189 -17.00 6.90 6.00
CA ASN A 189 -16.39 6.26 4.84
C ASN A 189 -14.98 5.76 5.20
N GLU A 190 -14.77 4.44 5.20
CA GLU A 190 -13.51 3.82 5.62
C GLU A 190 -12.35 4.17 4.67
N ASP A 191 -12.54 4.07 3.36
CA ASP A 191 -11.50 4.30 2.35
C ASP A 191 -10.96 5.73 2.39
N LEU A 192 -11.87 6.70 2.46
CA LEU A 192 -11.49 8.11 2.55
C LEU A 192 -10.83 8.44 3.91
N ARG A 193 -11.21 7.74 4.99
CA ARG A 193 -10.61 7.95 6.32
C ARG A 193 -9.17 7.47 6.34
N ASP A 194 -8.90 6.33 5.73
CA ASP A 194 -7.53 5.80 5.61
C ASP A 194 -6.66 6.66 4.69
N ALA A 195 -7.22 7.15 3.58
CA ALA A 195 -6.53 8.11 2.72
C ALA A 195 -6.22 9.43 3.45
N LEU A 196 -7.16 9.95 4.26
CA LEU A 196 -6.97 11.14 5.09
C LEU A 196 -5.85 10.92 6.10
N ARG A 197 -5.84 9.80 6.82
CA ARG A 197 -4.80 9.45 7.80
C ARG A 197 -3.41 9.40 7.19
N GLN A 198 -3.29 8.87 5.97
CA GLN A 198 -2.02 8.84 5.24
C GLN A 198 -1.56 10.25 4.81
N SER A 199 -2.50 11.15 4.52
CA SER A 199 -2.21 12.52 4.08
C SER A 199 -1.70 13.47 5.18
N GLU A 200 -1.87 13.10 6.46
CA GLU A 200 -1.41 13.89 7.61
C GLU A 200 0.12 13.90 7.76
N ASP A 201 0.81 12.98 7.09
CA ASP A 201 2.27 12.91 7.09
C ASP A 201 2.90 14.02 6.22
N ASN A 202 3.43 15.05 6.88
CA ASN A 202 4.09 16.19 6.23
C ASN A 202 5.39 15.82 5.48
N SER A 203 5.95 14.63 5.69
CA SER A 203 7.13 14.17 4.95
C SER A 203 6.81 13.74 3.51
N ARG A 204 5.53 13.52 3.20
CA ARG A 204 5.03 12.99 1.92
C ARG A 204 3.89 13.85 1.38
N PRO A 205 4.19 15.05 0.85
CA PRO A 205 3.17 15.98 0.35
C PRO A 205 2.33 15.40 -0.79
N GLU A 206 2.84 14.42 -1.53
CA GLU A 206 2.10 13.70 -2.59
C GLU A 206 0.82 13.04 -2.07
N ARG A 207 0.80 12.61 -0.81
CA ARG A 207 -0.38 11.99 -0.20
C ARG A 207 -1.54 12.95 0.01
N LYS A 208 -1.25 14.25 0.21
CA LYS A 208 -2.30 15.29 0.28
C LYS A 208 -3.02 15.46 -1.05
N VAL A 209 -2.29 15.40 -2.16
CA VAL A 209 -2.87 15.47 -3.51
C VAL A 209 -3.65 14.19 -3.83
N LEU A 210 -3.14 13.02 -3.45
CA LEU A 210 -3.86 11.75 -3.62
C LEU A 210 -5.17 11.73 -2.83
N PHE A 211 -5.17 12.24 -1.60
CA PHE A 211 -6.39 12.37 -0.81
C PHE A 211 -7.41 13.29 -1.50
N TYR A 212 -6.97 14.44 -2.04
CA TYR A 212 -7.85 15.31 -2.83
C TYR A 212 -8.48 14.57 -4.02
N ILE A 213 -7.69 13.79 -4.76
CA ILE A 213 -8.17 13.01 -5.91
C ILE A 213 -9.21 11.97 -5.45
N ALA A 214 -8.96 11.27 -4.34
CA ALA A 214 -9.89 10.28 -3.81
C ALA A 214 -11.24 10.91 -3.40
N VAL A 215 -11.20 12.08 -2.75
CA VAL A 215 -12.42 12.84 -2.40
C VAL A 215 -13.16 13.28 -3.67
N TYR A 216 -12.43 13.79 -4.67
CA TYR A 216 -13.02 14.24 -5.92
C TYR A 216 -13.72 13.10 -6.67
N GLN A 217 -13.09 11.92 -6.74
CA GLN A 217 -13.69 10.72 -7.32
C GLN A 217 -14.94 10.30 -6.56
N HIS A 218 -14.87 10.27 -5.23
CA HIS A 218 -16.02 9.90 -4.39
C HIS A 218 -17.23 10.82 -4.60
N LEU A 219 -17.01 12.12 -4.74
CA LEU A 219 -18.07 13.08 -5.05
C LEU A 219 -18.63 12.85 -6.46
N ARG A 220 -17.77 12.66 -7.45
CA ARG A 220 -18.17 12.43 -8.84
C ARG A 220 -19.03 11.18 -9.01
N GLU A 221 -18.73 10.10 -8.29
CA GLU A 221 -19.51 8.85 -8.32
C GLU A 221 -20.90 8.98 -7.69
N ARG A 222 -21.06 9.90 -6.74
CA ARG A 222 -22.34 10.13 -6.02
C ARG A 222 -23.25 11.14 -6.68
N ILE A 223 -22.69 12.02 -7.51
CA ILE A 223 -23.46 13.03 -8.21
C ILE A 223 -24.29 12.36 -9.31
N ARG A 224 -25.59 12.62 -9.27
CA ARG A 224 -26.57 12.13 -10.22
C ARG A 224 -26.41 12.86 -11.56
N GLN A 225 -25.73 12.20 -12.50
CA GLN A 225 -25.48 12.72 -13.85
C GLN A 225 -26.76 12.87 -14.69
N ASP A 226 -27.88 12.30 -14.24
CA ASP A 226 -29.19 12.48 -14.86
C ASP A 226 -29.80 13.86 -14.57
N ILE A 227 -29.37 14.53 -13.51
CA ILE A 227 -29.85 15.86 -13.11
C ILE A 227 -28.88 16.93 -13.60
N ILE A 228 -27.57 16.68 -13.47
CA ILE A 228 -26.52 17.66 -13.78
C ILE A 228 -25.55 17.11 -14.80
N ARG A 229 -25.20 17.96 -15.77
CA ARG A 229 -24.34 17.61 -16.90
C ARG A 229 -22.88 18.05 -16.72
N THR A 230 -22.59 18.70 -15.60
CA THR A 230 -21.28 19.29 -15.31
C THR A 230 -20.33 18.22 -14.74
N ASP A 231 -19.11 18.15 -15.29
CA ASP A 231 -18.09 17.19 -14.88
C ASP A 231 -17.38 17.58 -13.57
N ASP A 232 -17.47 18.86 -13.16
CA ASP A 232 -16.91 19.35 -11.90
C ASP A 232 -17.88 19.10 -10.73
N PRO A 233 -17.51 18.28 -9.73
CA PRO A 233 -18.36 18.01 -8.58
C PRO A 233 -18.64 19.25 -7.74
N VAL A 234 -17.78 20.28 -7.75
CA VAL A 234 -18.03 21.51 -6.98
C VAL A 234 -19.17 22.32 -7.62
N GLU A 235 -19.08 22.58 -8.92
CA GLU A 235 -20.14 23.27 -9.67
C GLU A 235 -21.44 22.45 -9.66
N ALA A 236 -21.33 21.12 -9.77
CA ALA A 236 -22.49 20.25 -9.66
C ALA A 236 -23.16 20.31 -8.28
N ILE A 237 -22.42 20.47 -7.18
CA ILE A 237 -23.04 20.66 -5.86
C ILE A 237 -23.80 21.99 -5.80
N GLU A 238 -23.23 23.07 -6.32
CA GLU A 238 -23.91 24.38 -6.39
C GLU A 238 -25.19 24.31 -7.24
N GLU A 239 -25.14 23.65 -8.41
CA GLU A 239 -26.32 23.40 -9.24
C GLU A 239 -27.37 22.55 -8.52
N MET A 240 -26.96 21.50 -7.79
CA MET A 240 -27.88 20.68 -6.99
C MET A 240 -28.55 21.50 -5.89
N GLU A 241 -27.84 22.41 -5.23
CA GLU A 241 -28.40 23.28 -4.21
C GLU A 241 -29.46 24.22 -4.79
N VAL A 242 -29.21 24.78 -5.97
CA VAL A 242 -30.18 25.64 -6.68
C VAL A 242 -31.42 24.83 -7.07
N GLU A 243 -31.26 23.64 -7.65
CA GLU A 243 -32.39 22.78 -8.01
C GLU A 243 -33.17 22.29 -6.77
N LEU A 244 -32.49 22.00 -5.66
CA LEU A 244 -33.16 21.64 -4.40
C LEU A 244 -33.99 22.81 -3.87
N ALA A 245 -33.45 24.02 -3.88
CA ALA A 245 -34.18 25.22 -3.48
C ALA A 245 -35.43 25.43 -4.36
N ARG A 246 -35.28 25.28 -5.69
CA ARG A 246 -36.39 25.37 -6.64
C ARG A 246 -37.45 24.29 -6.39
N LEU A 247 -37.05 23.03 -6.22
CA LEU A 247 -37.97 21.92 -5.93
C LEU A 247 -38.70 22.11 -4.61
N THR A 248 -38.03 22.69 -3.60
CA THR A 248 -38.64 23.03 -2.31
C THR A 248 -39.67 24.14 -2.48
N GLU A 249 -39.39 25.15 -3.31
CA GLU A 249 -40.36 26.20 -3.64
C GLU A 249 -41.55 25.65 -4.45
N GLU A 250 -41.31 24.81 -5.44
CA GLU A 250 -42.39 24.14 -6.19
C GLU A 250 -43.25 23.24 -5.28
N LEU A 251 -42.62 22.54 -4.33
CA LEU A 251 -43.32 21.70 -3.35
C LEU A 251 -44.21 22.55 -2.44
N THR A 252 -43.67 23.62 -1.84
CA THR A 252 -44.44 24.53 -0.97
C THR A 252 -45.59 25.20 -1.73
N GLN A 253 -45.40 25.61 -2.98
CA GLN A 253 -46.49 26.12 -3.82
C GLN A 253 -47.57 25.05 -4.10
N ARG A 254 -47.17 23.80 -4.36
CA ARG A 254 -48.12 22.69 -4.55
C ARG A 254 -48.87 22.38 -3.26
N GLU A 255 -48.21 22.36 -2.12
CA GLU A 255 -48.84 22.18 -0.80
C GLU A 255 -49.88 23.27 -0.52
N GLN A 256 -49.58 24.53 -0.82
CA GLN A 256 -50.55 25.63 -0.69
C GLN A 256 -51.78 25.43 -1.59
N ARG A 257 -51.58 24.93 -2.83
CA ARG A 257 -52.71 24.58 -3.72
C ARG A 257 -53.53 23.40 -3.17
N LEU A 258 -52.88 22.41 -2.57
CA LEU A 258 -53.57 21.26 -1.96
C LEU A 258 -54.37 21.67 -0.71
N ALA A 259 -53.85 22.59 0.10
CA ALA A 259 -54.56 23.14 1.26
C ALA A 259 -55.90 23.80 0.88
N ILE A 260 -55.97 24.44 -0.28
CA ILE A 260 -57.20 25.06 -0.80
C ILE A 260 -58.22 24.00 -1.29
N SER A 261 -57.78 22.78 -1.62
CA SER A 261 -58.62 21.75 -2.25
C SER A 261 -58.53 20.39 -1.56
N SER A 262 -58.87 20.32 -0.27
CA SER A 262 -58.91 19.07 0.50
C SER A 262 -59.82 17.98 -0.10
N ASP A 263 -60.95 18.36 -0.70
CA ASP A 263 -61.86 17.43 -1.41
C ASP A 263 -61.18 16.79 -2.63
N SER A 264 -60.34 17.53 -3.36
CA SER A 264 -59.61 16.98 -4.50
C SER A 264 -58.64 15.87 -4.07
N VAL A 265 -58.00 16.01 -2.90
CA VAL A 265 -57.08 15.01 -2.35
C VAL A 265 -57.84 13.72 -2.03
N ALA A 266 -58.97 13.81 -1.34
CA ALA A 266 -59.81 12.65 -1.07
C ALA A 266 -60.29 11.97 -2.36
N SER A 267 -60.67 12.76 -3.37
CA SER A 267 -61.07 12.25 -4.69
C SER A 267 -59.93 11.51 -5.41
N ILE A 268 -58.71 12.05 -5.37
CA ILE A 268 -57.51 11.44 -5.96
C ILE A 268 -57.18 10.12 -5.26
N ILE A 269 -57.19 10.09 -3.92
CA ILE A 269 -56.92 8.88 -3.14
C ILE A 269 -57.98 7.82 -3.43
N ARG A 270 -59.29 8.16 -3.39
CA ARG A 270 -60.38 7.23 -3.74
C ARG A 270 -60.25 6.66 -5.15
N LYS A 271 -59.98 7.52 -6.14
CA LYS A 271 -59.77 7.07 -7.54
C LYS A 271 -58.55 6.16 -7.67
N THR A 272 -57.50 6.40 -6.89
CA THR A 272 -56.28 5.58 -6.90
C THR A 272 -56.54 4.23 -6.23
N ILE A 273 -57.19 4.21 -5.07
CA ILE A 273 -57.66 2.98 -4.40
C ILE A 273 -58.53 2.15 -5.34
N GLN A 274 -59.49 2.77 -6.03
CA GLN A 274 -60.35 2.07 -6.99
C GLN A 274 -59.57 1.49 -8.18
N ARG A 275 -58.55 2.23 -8.67
CA ARG A 275 -57.67 1.77 -9.75
C ARG A 275 -56.87 0.54 -9.31
N GLU A 276 -56.28 0.57 -8.12
CA GLU A 276 -55.51 -0.56 -7.60
C GLU A 276 -56.41 -1.76 -7.27
N GLN A 277 -57.62 -1.55 -6.75
CA GLN A 277 -58.60 -2.63 -6.59
C GLN A 277 -58.95 -3.29 -7.92
N ASN A 278 -59.17 -2.49 -8.98
CA ASN A 278 -59.45 -3.03 -10.31
C ASN A 278 -58.23 -3.78 -10.89
N ARG A 279 -57.03 -3.28 -10.67
CA ARG A 279 -55.78 -3.94 -11.06
C ARG A 279 -55.63 -5.29 -10.35
N ILE A 280 -55.83 -5.35 -9.04
CA ILE A 280 -55.81 -6.59 -8.26
C ILE A 280 -56.91 -7.56 -8.70
N ARG A 281 -58.10 -7.06 -9.07
CA ARG A 281 -59.16 -7.90 -9.66
C ARG A 281 -58.71 -8.55 -10.97
N MET A 282 -57.95 -7.85 -11.83
CA MET A 282 -57.39 -8.45 -13.05
C MET A 282 -56.35 -9.53 -12.71
N LEU A 283 -55.47 -9.29 -11.73
CA LEU A 283 -54.52 -10.30 -11.25
C LEU A 283 -55.23 -11.55 -10.72
N ASN A 284 -56.30 -11.37 -9.93
CA ASN A 284 -57.10 -12.47 -9.39
C ASN A 284 -57.77 -13.33 -10.48
N GLN A 285 -58.12 -12.76 -11.63
CA GLN A 285 -58.69 -13.52 -12.76
C GLN A 285 -57.67 -14.49 -13.38
N GLY A 286 -56.38 -14.19 -13.30
CA GLY A 286 -55.31 -15.06 -13.78
C GLY A 286 -55.14 -16.33 -12.95
N LEU A 287 -55.60 -16.33 -11.69
CA LEU A 287 -55.36 -17.38 -10.69
C LEU A 287 -56.62 -18.11 -10.23
N SER A 288 -57.73 -17.94 -10.96
CA SER A 288 -59.04 -18.53 -10.63
C SER A 288 -59.22 -19.97 -11.12
N ASN A 289 -58.33 -20.46 -11.99
CA ASN A 289 -58.38 -21.82 -12.56
C ASN A 289 -57.06 -22.55 -12.32
N ILE A 290 -56.77 -22.80 -11.05
CA ILE A 290 -55.53 -23.42 -10.57
C ILE A 290 -55.90 -24.71 -9.85
N SER A 291 -55.06 -25.75 -9.90
CA SER A 291 -55.22 -26.92 -9.04
C SER A 291 -53.96 -27.21 -8.23
N PHE A 292 -54.04 -26.97 -6.92
CA PHE A 292 -53.03 -27.39 -5.94
C PHE A 292 -53.71 -28.21 -4.85
N GLY A 293 -53.61 -29.54 -4.91
CA GLY A 293 -54.37 -30.40 -3.99
C GLY A 293 -55.89 -30.16 -4.10
N GLN A 294 -56.51 -29.66 -3.02
CA GLN A 294 -57.93 -29.28 -2.99
C GLN A 294 -58.17 -27.78 -3.29
N VAL A 295 -57.09 -26.99 -3.43
CA VAL A 295 -57.17 -25.56 -3.75
C VAL A 295 -57.41 -25.38 -5.24
N ASN A 296 -58.57 -24.81 -5.57
CA ASN A 296 -59.02 -24.58 -6.94
C ASN A 296 -58.82 -23.13 -7.41
N GLY A 297 -58.38 -22.23 -6.53
CA GLY A 297 -58.11 -20.84 -6.87
C GLY A 297 -57.49 -20.05 -5.72
N VAL A 298 -56.75 -19.01 -6.08
CA VAL A 298 -56.09 -18.09 -5.13
C VAL A 298 -56.47 -16.66 -5.49
N ARG A 299 -56.80 -15.84 -4.50
CA ARG A 299 -57.09 -14.41 -4.71
C ARG A 299 -56.52 -13.53 -3.60
N LEU A 300 -56.16 -12.31 -3.97
CA LEU A 300 -55.91 -11.22 -3.04
C LEU A 300 -57.23 -10.48 -2.81
N ASN A 301 -57.74 -10.56 -1.59
CA ASN A 301 -58.85 -9.75 -1.13
C ASN A 301 -58.32 -8.41 -0.61
N VAL A 302 -58.94 -7.33 -1.08
CA VAL A 302 -58.52 -5.95 -0.81
C VAL A 302 -59.63 -5.27 -0.02
N LYS A 303 -59.37 -5.00 1.26
CA LYS A 303 -60.27 -4.23 2.12
C LYS A 303 -59.69 -2.83 2.32
N VAL A 304 -60.57 -1.85 2.50
CA VAL A 304 -60.16 -0.51 2.92
C VAL A 304 -60.28 -0.45 4.43
N ARG A 305 -59.25 0.08 5.10
CA ARG A 305 -59.28 0.25 6.56
C ARG A 305 -60.37 1.24 6.94
N GLU A 306 -61.26 0.83 7.83
CA GLU A 306 -62.42 1.63 8.26
C GLU A 306 -61.99 3.02 8.78
N SER A 307 -60.95 3.08 9.62
CA SER A 307 -60.43 4.35 10.16
C SER A 307 -60.00 5.34 9.08
N HIS A 308 -59.46 4.85 7.98
CA HIS A 308 -58.99 5.65 6.86
C HIS A 308 -60.13 5.99 5.89
N GLU A 309 -61.15 5.13 5.80
CA GLU A 309 -62.38 5.42 5.06
C GLU A 309 -63.16 6.57 5.69
N ILE A 310 -63.28 6.59 7.03
CA ILE A 310 -63.92 7.69 7.76
C ILE A 310 -63.12 9.00 7.58
N LEU A 311 -61.79 8.93 7.52
CA LEU A 311 -60.95 10.10 7.19
C LEU A 311 -61.28 10.66 5.80
N LEU A 312 -61.37 9.80 4.77
CA LEU A 312 -61.73 10.22 3.41
C LEU A 312 -63.13 10.80 3.35
N ALA A 313 -64.09 10.24 4.09
CA ALA A 313 -65.42 10.80 4.25
C ALA A 313 -65.39 12.18 4.94
N GLY A 314 -64.58 12.35 5.99
CA GLY A 314 -64.37 13.62 6.67
C GLY A 314 -63.77 14.71 5.78
N LEU A 315 -62.91 14.33 4.83
CA LEU A 315 -62.33 15.24 3.84
C LEU A 315 -63.32 15.66 2.74
N SER A 316 -64.27 14.79 2.35
CA SER A 316 -65.22 15.07 1.25
C SER A 316 -66.58 15.60 1.73
N GLU A 317 -67.21 14.95 2.71
CA GLU A 317 -68.60 15.23 3.13
C GLU A 317 -68.69 16.27 4.23
N GLN A 318 -67.68 16.33 5.10
CA GLN A 318 -67.64 17.21 6.27
C GLN A 318 -66.64 18.37 6.11
N GLN A 319 -66.30 18.72 4.86
CA GLN A 319 -65.32 19.77 4.55
C GLN A 319 -65.63 21.09 5.27
N ALA A 320 -66.92 21.46 5.37
CA ALA A 320 -67.35 22.67 6.06
C ALA A 320 -67.08 22.64 7.59
N GLN A 321 -67.11 21.46 8.22
CA GLN A 321 -66.90 21.29 9.67
C GLN A 321 -65.43 21.27 10.07
N HIS A 322 -64.52 21.02 9.12
CA HIS A 322 -63.09 20.89 9.36
C HIS A 322 -62.25 21.90 8.56
N LYS A 323 -62.94 22.91 8.01
CA LYS A 323 -62.36 24.00 7.23
C LYS A 323 -61.33 24.81 8.05
N ASP A 324 -61.51 24.85 9.38
CA ASP A 324 -60.62 25.47 10.36
C ASP A 324 -59.19 24.91 10.31
N LEU A 325 -59.03 23.60 10.06
CA LEU A 325 -57.73 22.93 10.03
C LEU A 325 -56.93 23.26 8.75
N PHE A 326 -57.62 23.40 7.61
CA PHE A 326 -57.00 23.54 6.29
C PHE A 326 -56.85 24.99 5.82
N GLU A 327 -57.68 25.93 6.30
CA GLU A 327 -57.52 27.36 5.98
C GLU A 327 -56.52 28.08 6.88
N SER A 328 -56.18 27.49 8.03
CA SER A 328 -55.23 28.10 8.95
C SER A 328 -53.79 27.97 8.43
N ALA A 329 -53.07 29.09 8.32
CA ALA A 329 -51.64 29.09 8.00
C ALA A 329 -50.74 28.54 9.14
N ARG A 330 -51.35 28.04 10.22
CA ARG A 330 -50.65 27.51 11.39
C ARG A 330 -50.17 26.08 11.19
N TYR A 331 -50.83 25.32 10.31
CA TYR A 331 -50.52 23.93 10.05
C TYR A 331 -50.21 23.74 8.56
N THR A 332 -49.22 22.90 8.27
CA THR A 332 -49.05 22.37 6.92
C THR A 332 -50.22 21.45 6.55
N PHE A 333 -50.41 21.17 5.25
CA PHE A 333 -51.49 20.29 4.82
C PHE A 333 -51.41 18.90 5.47
N SER A 334 -50.21 18.32 5.53
CA SER A 334 -49.94 17.04 6.18
C SER A 334 -50.31 17.07 7.67
N GLU A 335 -49.93 18.11 8.39
CA GLU A 335 -50.31 18.26 9.81
C GLU A 335 -51.82 18.44 10.01
N ALA A 336 -52.48 19.20 9.13
CA ALA A 336 -53.93 19.36 9.15
C ALA A 336 -54.64 18.02 8.94
N MET A 337 -54.14 17.18 8.03
CA MET A 337 -54.65 15.83 7.77
C MET A 337 -54.44 14.90 8.96
N ALA A 338 -53.28 14.95 9.62
CA ALA A 338 -53.02 14.20 10.85
C ALA A 338 -53.94 14.61 12.00
N LYS A 339 -54.20 15.91 12.17
CA LYS A 339 -55.15 16.41 13.18
C LYS A 339 -56.59 16.04 12.86
N LEU A 340 -56.97 16.03 11.58
CA LEU A 340 -58.27 15.53 11.16
C LEU A 340 -58.41 14.03 11.49
N PHE A 341 -57.39 13.22 11.20
CA PHE A 341 -57.39 11.79 11.53
C PHE A 341 -57.52 11.55 13.03
N GLN A 342 -56.86 12.35 13.87
CA GLN A 342 -57.04 12.34 15.34
C GLN A 342 -58.46 12.71 15.77
N ARG A 343 -59.05 13.73 15.14
CA ARG A 343 -60.40 14.21 15.45
C ARG A 343 -61.47 13.18 15.08
N VAL A 344 -61.28 12.49 13.95
CA VAL A 344 -62.23 11.52 13.39
C VAL A 344 -62.08 10.13 14.02
N ASN A 345 -60.87 9.74 14.44
CA ASN A 345 -60.60 8.46 15.10
C ASN A 345 -60.00 8.65 16.51
N PRO A 346 -60.77 9.11 17.51
CA PRO A 346 -60.25 9.35 18.87
C PRO A 346 -59.77 8.09 19.60
N HIS A 347 -60.23 6.92 19.16
CA HIS A 347 -59.92 5.63 19.76
C HIS A 347 -58.56 5.05 19.33
N ILE A 348 -57.90 5.65 18.33
CA ILE A 348 -56.60 5.19 17.83
C ILE A 348 -55.50 5.98 18.54
N ASP A 349 -54.68 5.27 19.32
CA ASP A 349 -53.50 5.87 19.96
C ASP A 349 -52.42 6.13 18.89
N MET A 350 -52.04 7.40 18.73
CA MET A 350 -51.11 7.87 17.69
C MET A 350 -49.63 7.62 18.03
N GLY A 351 -49.36 7.09 19.22
CA GLY A 351 -48.00 6.90 19.71
C GLY A 351 -47.19 8.21 19.73
N GLN A 352 -45.87 8.12 19.63
CA GLN A 352 -44.96 9.28 19.64
C GLN A 352 -44.66 9.84 18.24
N ARG A 353 -45.51 9.58 17.24
CA ARG A 353 -45.27 10.05 15.87
C ARG A 353 -45.51 11.56 15.77
N SER A 354 -44.64 12.26 15.05
CA SER A 354 -44.88 13.68 14.77
C SER A 354 -46.09 13.82 13.84
N PRO A 355 -46.91 14.88 13.99
CA PRO A 355 -48.08 15.11 13.13
C PRO A 355 -47.73 15.22 11.64
N GLN A 356 -46.53 15.72 11.31
CA GLN A 356 -46.08 15.83 9.93
C GLN A 356 -45.84 14.46 9.28
N VAL A 357 -45.11 13.57 9.96
CA VAL A 357 -44.83 12.20 9.46
C VAL A 357 -46.11 11.41 9.31
N LEU A 358 -47.02 11.50 10.29
CA LEU A 358 -48.32 10.86 10.20
C LEU A 358 -49.14 11.41 9.01
N GLY A 359 -49.09 12.72 8.78
CA GLY A 359 -49.75 13.33 7.63
C GLY A 359 -49.26 12.80 6.30
N GLU A 360 -47.94 12.66 6.14
CA GLU A 360 -47.33 12.08 4.94
C GLU A 360 -47.73 10.61 4.74
N GLU A 361 -47.78 9.81 5.80
CA GLU A 361 -48.29 8.43 5.75
C GLU A 361 -49.75 8.38 5.28
N LEU A 362 -50.58 9.34 5.71
CA LEU A 362 -51.98 9.43 5.30
C LEU A 362 -52.15 9.92 3.86
N LEU A 363 -51.16 10.53 3.22
CA LEU A 363 -51.21 10.86 1.80
C LEU A 363 -50.92 9.64 0.91
N ASP A 364 -50.24 8.64 1.46
CA ASP A 364 -49.95 7.40 0.76
C ASP A 364 -51.17 6.46 0.78
N TYR A 365 -51.79 6.25 -0.39
CA TYR A 365 -52.95 5.38 -0.56
C TYR A 365 -52.68 3.93 -0.12
N ARG A 366 -51.42 3.48 -0.09
CA ARG A 366 -51.06 2.11 0.31
C ARG A 366 -51.45 1.82 1.75
N ASN A 367 -51.40 2.82 2.63
CA ASN A 367 -51.76 2.69 4.04
C ASN A 367 -53.27 2.52 4.27
N TYR A 368 -54.09 2.80 3.26
CA TYR A 368 -55.55 2.63 3.29
C TYR A 368 -55.97 1.19 2.98
N LEU A 369 -55.10 0.43 2.32
CA LEU A 369 -55.40 -0.90 1.81
C LEU A 369 -54.96 -1.96 2.82
N GLU A 370 -55.84 -2.91 3.09
CA GLU A 370 -55.56 -4.12 3.83
C GLU A 370 -55.71 -5.31 2.88
N LEU A 371 -54.58 -5.99 2.63
CA LEU A 371 -54.53 -7.14 1.74
C LEU A 371 -54.58 -8.42 2.57
N SER A 372 -55.47 -9.33 2.18
CA SER A 372 -55.57 -10.67 2.73
C SER A 372 -55.59 -11.68 1.59
N VAL A 373 -54.87 -12.79 1.76
CA VAL A 373 -54.87 -13.88 0.77
C VAL A 373 -55.98 -14.84 1.12
N GLU A 374 -56.79 -15.20 0.13
CA GLU A 374 -57.84 -16.20 0.25
C GLU A 374 -57.63 -17.32 -0.77
N VAL A 375 -57.93 -18.54 -0.34
CA VAL A 375 -57.86 -19.78 -1.13
C VAL A 375 -59.25 -20.38 -1.26
N ASN A 376 -59.58 -20.85 -2.46
CA ASN A 376 -60.85 -21.51 -2.73
C ASN A 376 -60.68 -23.03 -2.62
N ARG A 377 -61.31 -23.64 -1.60
CA ARG A 377 -61.41 -25.09 -1.46
C ARG A 377 -62.80 -25.50 -1.87
N GLY A 378 -62.95 -26.29 -2.93
CA GLY A 378 -64.23 -26.51 -3.61
C GLY A 378 -65.46 -26.71 -2.71
N SER A 379 -65.34 -27.44 -1.60
CA SER A 379 -66.43 -27.66 -0.62
C SER A 379 -66.67 -26.50 0.36
N ASP A 380 -65.62 -25.79 0.75
CA ASP A 380 -65.63 -24.81 1.85
C ASP A 380 -65.69 -23.36 1.34
N GLY A 381 -65.52 -23.17 0.02
CA GLY A 381 -65.48 -21.86 -0.62
C GLY A 381 -64.17 -21.12 -0.34
N TRP A 382 -64.27 -19.79 -0.30
CA TRP A 382 -63.12 -18.90 -0.07
C TRP A 382 -62.81 -18.78 1.42
N LEU A 383 -61.64 -19.25 1.81
CA LEU A 383 -61.11 -19.18 3.16
C LEU A 383 -59.81 -18.38 3.17
N GLN A 384 -59.50 -17.73 4.29
CA GLN A 384 -58.22 -17.04 4.45
C GLN A 384 -57.07 -18.06 4.44
N ALA A 385 -55.99 -17.74 3.73
CA ALA A 385 -54.84 -18.62 3.58
C ALA A 385 -54.00 -18.63 4.87
N GLU A 386 -54.35 -19.54 5.78
CA GLU A 386 -53.57 -19.78 7.00
C GLU A 386 -52.70 -21.03 6.84
N SER A 387 -51.41 -20.91 7.19
CA SER A 387 -50.43 -22.00 7.01
C SER A 387 -50.80 -23.27 7.79
N GLY A 388 -51.56 -23.16 8.87
CA GLY A 388 -52.03 -24.31 9.65
C GLY A 388 -53.19 -25.08 9.02
N ALA A 389 -53.90 -24.48 8.06
CA ALA A 389 -55.04 -25.09 7.40
C ALA A 389 -54.65 -25.82 6.10
N LEU A 390 -53.49 -25.51 5.51
CA LEU A 390 -53.02 -25.97 4.19
C LEU A 390 -52.08 -27.18 4.27
N SER A 391 -52.27 -28.15 3.38
CA SER A 391 -51.28 -29.23 3.16
C SER A 391 -49.97 -28.66 2.60
N THR A 392 -48.85 -29.36 2.76
CA THR A 392 -47.53 -28.91 2.26
C THR A 392 -47.56 -28.56 0.76
N GLY A 393 -48.18 -29.38 -0.08
CA GLY A 393 -48.31 -29.10 -1.52
C GLY A 393 -49.21 -27.90 -1.83
N GLU A 394 -50.28 -27.72 -1.04
CA GLU A 394 -51.21 -26.60 -1.17
C GLU A 394 -50.57 -25.27 -0.73
N ALA A 395 -49.80 -25.30 0.36
CA ALA A 395 -49.07 -24.15 0.86
C ALA A 395 -48.01 -23.70 -0.16
N ILE A 396 -47.27 -24.64 -0.76
CA ILE A 396 -46.29 -24.34 -1.82
C ILE A 396 -46.97 -23.74 -3.04
N GLY A 397 -48.05 -24.37 -3.55
CA GLY A 397 -48.78 -23.87 -4.71
C GLY A 397 -49.44 -22.51 -4.48
N THR A 398 -50.00 -22.29 -3.30
CA THR A 398 -50.58 -21.00 -2.89
C THR A 398 -49.50 -19.93 -2.80
N GLY A 399 -48.38 -20.21 -2.14
CA GLY A 399 -47.23 -19.32 -2.05
C GLY A 399 -46.67 -18.96 -3.42
N GLN A 400 -46.54 -19.96 -4.30
CA GLN A 400 -46.08 -19.77 -5.66
C GLN A 400 -47.02 -18.84 -6.45
N SER A 401 -48.34 -19.03 -6.32
CA SER A 401 -49.37 -18.20 -6.96
C SER A 401 -49.28 -16.74 -6.52
N ILE A 402 -49.11 -16.49 -5.22
CA ILE A 402 -48.89 -15.13 -4.68
C ILE A 402 -47.62 -14.53 -5.29
N LEU A 403 -46.54 -15.31 -5.38
CA LEU A 403 -45.28 -14.85 -5.98
C LEU A 403 -45.46 -14.42 -7.44
N LEU A 404 -46.28 -15.13 -8.22
CA LEU A 404 -46.60 -14.72 -9.59
C LEU A 404 -47.27 -13.34 -9.61
N MET A 405 -48.20 -13.07 -8.69
CA MET A 405 -48.86 -11.76 -8.58
C MET A 405 -47.87 -10.65 -8.26
N VAL A 406 -46.94 -10.91 -7.34
CA VAL A 406 -45.91 -9.95 -6.94
C VAL A 406 -44.99 -9.64 -8.12
N VAL A 407 -44.51 -10.66 -8.83
CA VAL A 407 -43.64 -10.50 -10.01
C VAL A 407 -44.32 -9.68 -11.11
N GLN A 408 -45.59 -9.97 -11.42
CA GLN A 408 -46.36 -9.18 -12.39
C GLN A 408 -46.57 -7.75 -11.93
N SER A 409 -46.84 -7.55 -10.63
CA SER A 409 -47.04 -6.22 -10.07
C SER A 409 -45.78 -5.36 -10.21
N TRP A 410 -44.61 -5.91 -9.89
CA TRP A 410 -43.32 -5.23 -10.03
C TRP A 410 -42.95 -4.95 -11.49
N GLU A 411 -43.23 -5.88 -12.40
CA GLU A 411 -43.01 -5.70 -13.84
C GLU A 411 -43.84 -4.51 -14.36
N GLU A 412 -45.11 -4.46 -14.03
CA GLU A 412 -46.02 -3.41 -14.48
C GLU A 412 -45.69 -2.04 -13.85
N GLU A 413 -45.36 -2.01 -12.55
CA GLU A 413 -44.97 -0.78 -11.86
C GLU A 413 -43.69 -0.18 -12.47
N SER A 414 -42.72 -1.04 -12.80
CA SER A 414 -41.46 -0.64 -13.43
C SER A 414 -41.60 -0.23 -14.89
N ARG A 415 -42.76 -0.44 -15.53
CA ARG A 415 -42.96 -0.16 -16.96
C ARG A 415 -42.76 1.32 -17.30
N ARG A 416 -43.04 2.23 -16.36
CA ARG A 416 -42.86 3.68 -16.59
C ARG A 416 -41.40 4.12 -16.57
N LEU A 417 -40.56 3.43 -15.80
CA LEU A 417 -39.13 3.70 -15.67
C LEU A 417 -38.29 3.00 -16.75
N ARG A 418 -38.92 2.08 -17.48
CA ARG A 418 -38.29 1.23 -18.49
C ARG A 418 -38.65 1.68 -19.90
N SER A 419 -37.76 1.45 -20.86
CA SER A 419 -38.07 1.61 -22.29
C SER A 419 -39.17 0.65 -22.73
N LYS A 420 -40.02 1.11 -23.65
CA LYS A 420 -41.19 0.35 -24.13
C LYS A 420 -40.85 -0.99 -24.80
N ASP A 421 -39.62 -1.12 -25.30
CA ASP A 421 -39.16 -2.28 -26.07
C ASP A 421 -38.52 -3.39 -25.21
N ILE A 422 -38.46 -3.22 -23.88
CA ILE A 422 -37.82 -4.18 -22.97
C ILE A 422 -38.87 -4.84 -22.09
N VAL A 423 -38.95 -6.18 -22.16
CA VAL A 423 -39.69 -7.03 -21.23
C VAL A 423 -38.68 -7.74 -20.31
N PRO A 424 -38.82 -7.68 -18.97
CA PRO A 424 -37.90 -8.34 -18.06
C PRO A 424 -38.00 -9.86 -18.20
N CYS A 425 -36.87 -10.55 -17.99
CA CYS A 425 -36.91 -11.98 -17.74
C CYS A 425 -37.62 -12.25 -16.40
N ARG A 426 -38.52 -13.22 -16.40
CA ARG A 426 -39.21 -13.70 -15.20
C ARG A 426 -38.75 -15.12 -14.93
N LEU A 427 -38.19 -15.37 -13.75
CA LEU A 427 -37.73 -16.68 -13.36
C LEU A 427 -38.15 -16.99 -11.91
N LEU A 428 -38.71 -18.17 -11.71
CA LEU A 428 -39.11 -18.69 -10.41
C LEU A 428 -38.31 -19.94 -10.06
N PHE A 429 -38.10 -20.14 -8.76
CA PHE A 429 -37.40 -21.30 -8.24
C PHE A 429 -38.35 -22.17 -7.42
N LEU A 430 -38.18 -23.48 -7.50
CA LEU A 430 -38.86 -24.42 -6.63
C LEU A 430 -37.90 -25.53 -6.22
N ASP A 431 -37.47 -25.49 -4.96
CA ASP A 431 -36.69 -26.58 -4.37
C ASP A 431 -37.62 -27.68 -3.83
N GLU A 432 -37.13 -28.92 -3.83
CA GLU A 432 -37.87 -30.12 -3.43
C GLU A 432 -39.24 -30.25 -4.13
N ALA A 433 -39.24 -30.22 -5.47
CA ALA A 433 -40.46 -30.33 -6.28
C ALA A 433 -41.25 -31.63 -6.04
N ALA A 434 -40.62 -32.66 -5.47
CA ALA A 434 -41.27 -33.92 -5.07
C ALA A 434 -42.40 -33.73 -4.03
N ARG A 435 -42.48 -32.57 -3.36
CA ARG A 435 -43.57 -32.22 -2.43
C ARG A 435 -44.88 -31.89 -3.14
N LEU A 436 -44.86 -31.67 -4.45
CA LEU A 436 -46.04 -31.45 -5.27
C LEU A 436 -46.42 -32.74 -5.99
N ASP A 437 -47.73 -33.01 -6.07
CA ASP A 437 -48.26 -34.08 -6.91
C ASP A 437 -48.20 -33.69 -8.40
N ALA A 438 -48.31 -34.69 -9.28
CA ALA A 438 -48.19 -34.50 -10.72
C ALA A 438 -49.18 -33.46 -11.28
N LYS A 439 -50.39 -33.35 -10.71
CA LYS A 439 -51.39 -32.37 -11.13
C LYS A 439 -50.99 -30.95 -10.74
N SER A 440 -50.52 -30.76 -9.51
CA SER A 440 -49.97 -29.48 -9.04
C SER A 440 -48.77 -29.01 -9.86
N ILE A 441 -47.85 -29.92 -10.22
CA ILE A 441 -46.71 -29.61 -11.08
C ILE A 441 -47.18 -29.20 -12.48
N ALA A 442 -48.15 -29.91 -13.06
CA ALA A 442 -48.71 -29.56 -14.36
C ALA A 442 -49.36 -28.17 -14.36
N THR A 443 -50.09 -27.82 -13.30
CA THR A 443 -50.64 -26.47 -13.12
C THR A 443 -49.56 -25.40 -13.07
N LEU A 444 -48.42 -25.66 -12.39
CA LEU A 444 -47.31 -24.70 -12.40
C LEU A 444 -46.72 -24.50 -13.79
N PHE A 445 -46.58 -25.56 -14.58
CA PHE A 445 -46.09 -25.44 -15.96
C PHE A 445 -47.06 -24.66 -16.83
N GLU A 446 -48.37 -24.91 -16.71
CA GLU A 446 -49.39 -24.17 -17.45
C GLU A 446 -49.38 -22.67 -17.07
N LEU A 447 -49.24 -22.35 -15.78
CA LEU A 447 -49.13 -20.97 -15.32
C LEU A 447 -47.85 -20.29 -15.84
N CYS A 448 -46.71 -20.97 -15.82
CA CYS A 448 -45.46 -20.44 -16.34
C CYS A 448 -45.52 -20.24 -17.87
N GLU A 449 -46.18 -21.14 -18.61
CA GLU A 449 -46.38 -21.03 -20.06
C GLU A 449 -47.32 -19.85 -20.38
N ARG A 450 -48.44 -19.70 -19.65
CA ARG A 450 -49.40 -18.60 -19.85
C ARG A 450 -48.80 -17.23 -19.54
N LEU A 451 -47.90 -17.17 -18.58
CA LEU A 451 -47.28 -15.94 -18.10
C LEU A 451 -45.88 -15.70 -18.68
N ASP A 452 -45.43 -16.53 -19.62
CA ASP A 452 -44.09 -16.48 -20.22
C ASP A 452 -42.99 -16.27 -19.15
N MET A 453 -42.93 -17.23 -18.23
CA MET A 453 -41.98 -17.29 -17.12
C MET A 453 -41.13 -18.55 -17.19
N GLN A 454 -39.87 -18.41 -16.79
CA GLN A 454 -38.96 -19.52 -16.62
C GLN A 454 -39.13 -20.12 -15.23
N LEU A 455 -38.99 -21.43 -15.13
CA LEU A 455 -39.08 -22.15 -13.87
C LEU A 455 -37.84 -23.04 -13.72
N LEU A 456 -37.11 -22.85 -12.62
CA LEU A 456 -36.02 -23.73 -12.22
C LEU A 456 -36.48 -24.58 -11.04
N ILE A 457 -36.72 -25.86 -11.29
CA ILE A 457 -37.13 -26.81 -10.27
C ILE A 457 -35.97 -27.76 -9.91
N ALA A 458 -35.81 -28.03 -8.63
CA ALA A 458 -34.94 -29.10 -8.15
C ALA A 458 -35.82 -30.28 -7.72
N ALA A 459 -35.70 -31.40 -8.44
CA ALA A 459 -36.37 -32.65 -8.11
C ALA A 459 -35.32 -33.65 -7.58
N PRO A 460 -35.44 -34.14 -6.33
CA PRO A 460 -34.54 -35.16 -5.81
C PRO A 460 -34.78 -36.53 -6.48
N GLU A 461 -35.96 -36.74 -7.06
CA GLU A 461 -36.30 -37.92 -7.85
C GLU A 461 -36.03 -37.70 -9.34
N ASN A 462 -35.87 -38.79 -10.12
CA ASN A 462 -35.76 -38.72 -11.59
C ASN A 462 -37.12 -38.39 -12.24
N ILE A 463 -37.82 -37.37 -11.75
CA ILE A 463 -39.03 -36.82 -12.37
C ILE A 463 -38.54 -35.86 -13.44
N SER A 464 -38.37 -36.36 -14.67
CA SER A 464 -38.08 -35.51 -15.82
C SER A 464 -39.42 -35.01 -16.41
N PRO A 465 -39.70 -33.70 -16.39
CA PRO A 465 -40.85 -33.16 -17.11
C PRO A 465 -40.76 -33.49 -18.60
N GLU A 466 -41.88 -33.83 -19.24
CA GLU A 466 -41.94 -34.06 -20.70
C GLU A 466 -41.57 -32.79 -21.50
N LYS A 467 -41.84 -31.61 -20.93
CA LYS A 467 -41.54 -30.29 -21.49
C LYS A 467 -40.40 -29.62 -20.72
N GLY A 468 -39.29 -29.30 -21.39
CA GLY A 468 -38.24 -28.45 -20.85
C GLY A 468 -36.82 -28.97 -21.04
N THR A 469 -35.92 -28.49 -20.18
CA THR A 469 -34.52 -28.93 -20.09
C THR A 469 -34.29 -29.52 -18.71
N THR A 470 -33.74 -30.72 -18.64
CA THR A 470 -33.45 -31.44 -17.39
C THR A 470 -31.94 -31.63 -17.26
N TYR A 471 -31.39 -31.20 -16.14
CA TYR A 471 -30.01 -31.50 -15.78
C TYR A 471 -29.98 -32.58 -14.71
N LYS A 472 -29.25 -33.66 -14.96
CA LYS A 472 -28.96 -34.70 -13.98
C LYS A 472 -27.58 -34.44 -13.38
N LEU A 473 -27.55 -34.14 -12.08
CA LEU A 473 -26.33 -33.89 -11.32
C LEU A 473 -25.97 -35.14 -10.53
N VAL A 474 -24.74 -35.64 -10.71
CA VAL A 474 -24.23 -36.81 -9.98
C VAL A 474 -22.94 -36.43 -9.29
N ARG A 475 -22.97 -36.37 -7.96
CA ARG A 475 -21.75 -36.15 -7.15
C ARG A 475 -20.84 -37.36 -7.26
N LYS A 476 -19.59 -37.14 -7.66
CA LYS A 476 -18.49 -38.11 -7.63
C LYS A 476 -17.38 -37.55 -6.75
N VAL A 477 -16.56 -38.44 -6.19
CA VAL A 477 -15.33 -38.05 -5.48
C VAL A 477 -14.17 -38.40 -6.40
N PHE A 478 -13.36 -37.41 -6.76
CA PHE A 478 -12.17 -37.61 -7.60
C PHE A 478 -10.96 -36.97 -6.92
N LYS A 479 -9.94 -37.77 -6.61
CA LYS A 479 -8.70 -37.35 -5.92
C LYS A 479 -8.99 -36.53 -4.64
N ASP A 480 -9.83 -37.06 -3.75
CA ASP A 480 -10.26 -36.41 -2.49
C ASP A 480 -10.92 -35.03 -2.64
N HIS A 481 -11.36 -34.68 -3.85
CA HIS A 481 -12.16 -33.50 -4.12
C HIS A 481 -13.56 -33.88 -4.62
N GLU A 482 -14.54 -33.05 -4.26
CA GLU A 482 -15.90 -33.19 -4.78
C GLU A 482 -15.93 -32.79 -6.27
N HIS A 483 -16.45 -33.67 -7.10
CA HIS A 483 -16.60 -33.46 -8.53
C HIS A 483 -18.04 -33.78 -8.97
N VAL A 484 -18.81 -32.77 -9.35
CA VAL A 484 -20.19 -32.95 -9.81
C VAL A 484 -20.20 -33.21 -11.32
N HIS A 485 -20.67 -34.39 -11.71
CA HIS A 485 -20.87 -34.75 -13.12
C HIS A 485 -22.27 -34.31 -13.56
N VAL A 486 -22.35 -33.40 -14.53
CA VAL A 486 -23.59 -32.79 -15.01
C VAL A 486 -23.94 -33.33 -16.41
N VAL A 487 -25.15 -33.86 -16.58
CA VAL A 487 -25.68 -34.34 -17.87
C VAL A 487 -26.98 -33.60 -18.18
N GLY A 488 -27.03 -32.86 -19.30
CA GLY A 488 -28.22 -32.14 -19.74
C GLY A 488 -29.01 -32.89 -20.80
N LEU A 489 -30.34 -32.86 -20.70
CA LEU A 489 -31.29 -33.41 -21.68
C LEU A 489 -32.33 -32.33 -22.03
N ARG A 490 -32.73 -32.21 -23.29
CA ARG A 490 -33.75 -31.25 -23.75
C ARG A 490 -34.57 -31.85 -24.91
N GLY A 491 -35.87 -31.57 -24.96
CA GLY A 491 -36.65 -31.68 -26.20
C GLY A 491 -37.37 -33.00 -26.50
N PHE A 492 -37.78 -33.78 -25.48
CA PHE A 492 -38.46 -35.06 -25.70
C PHE A 492 -39.87 -34.96 -26.30
N ALA A 493 -40.48 -33.77 -26.34
CA ALA A 493 -41.81 -33.52 -26.91
C ALA A 493 -41.78 -32.35 -27.92
N GLN A 494 -41.26 -32.56 -29.12
CA GLN A 494 -41.54 -31.68 -30.26
C GLN A 494 -42.71 -32.27 -31.06
N THR A 495 -43.91 -31.71 -30.89
CA THR A 495 -44.88 -31.72 -31.98
C THR A 495 -44.41 -30.71 -33.02
N GLU A 496 -44.17 -31.17 -34.26
CA GLU A 496 -43.73 -30.31 -35.36
C GLU A 496 -44.74 -29.17 -35.56
N LYS A 497 -44.33 -27.93 -35.29
CA LYS A 497 -45.09 -26.75 -35.73
C LYS A 497 -44.96 -26.64 -37.25
N PRO A 498 -46.06 -26.40 -38.00
CA PRO A 498 -45.98 -26.26 -39.45
C PRO A 498 -45.11 -25.05 -39.82
N LYS A 499 -44.06 -25.28 -40.63
CA LYS A 499 -43.13 -24.25 -41.10
C LYS A 499 -43.87 -23.11 -41.80
N THR A 500 -43.57 -21.86 -41.41
CA THR A 500 -44.11 -20.63 -42.01
C THR A 500 -43.60 -20.43 -43.43
N ALA A 501 -44.35 -19.72 -44.29
CA ALA A 501 -44.03 -19.52 -45.70
C ALA A 501 -42.63 -18.91 -45.95
N GLU A 502 -42.15 -18.06 -45.03
CA GLU A 502 -40.82 -17.44 -45.07
C GLU A 502 -39.67 -18.46 -44.93
N GLN A 503 -39.88 -19.52 -44.15
CA GLN A 503 -38.87 -20.58 -44.00
C GLN A 503 -38.79 -21.48 -45.23
N LYS A 504 -39.90 -21.66 -45.95
CA LYS A 504 -39.92 -22.38 -47.23
C LYS A 504 -39.22 -21.59 -48.33
N PHE A 505 -39.45 -20.28 -48.37
CA PHE A 505 -38.81 -19.38 -49.34
C PHE A 505 -37.29 -19.28 -49.13
N ALA A 506 -36.82 -19.32 -47.87
CA ALA A 506 -35.39 -19.33 -47.55
C ALA A 506 -34.69 -20.65 -47.95
N GLU A 507 -35.39 -21.79 -47.86
CA GLU A 507 -34.87 -23.09 -48.32
C GLU A 507 -34.83 -23.17 -49.86
N GLU A 508 -35.81 -22.58 -50.58
CA GLU A 508 -35.79 -22.50 -52.05
C GLU A 508 -34.64 -21.61 -52.57
N LEU A 509 -34.40 -20.45 -51.95
CA LEU A 509 -33.30 -19.56 -52.33
C LEU A 509 -31.91 -20.18 -52.07
N ALA A 510 -31.81 -21.03 -51.05
CA ALA A 510 -30.57 -21.74 -50.75
C ALA A 510 -30.28 -22.89 -51.74
N GLY A 511 -31.31 -23.45 -52.38
CA GLY A 511 -31.18 -24.48 -53.42
C GLY A 511 -30.67 -23.93 -54.76
N GLU A 512 -31.12 -22.74 -55.16
CA GLU A 512 -30.74 -22.11 -56.44
C GLU A 512 -29.28 -21.61 -56.49
N LEU A 513 -28.60 -21.48 -55.35
CA LEU A 513 -27.18 -21.09 -55.28
C LEU A 513 -26.21 -22.28 -55.38
N THR A 514 -26.72 -23.49 -55.58
CA THR A 514 -25.91 -24.73 -55.67
C THR A 514 -26.02 -25.49 -57.00
N GLU A 515 -26.63 -24.90 -58.02
CA GLU A 515 -26.51 -25.31 -59.43
C GLU A 515 -25.78 -24.23 -60.24
#